data_AF-A0A1T4JW63-F1
#
_entry.id   AF-A0A1T4JW63-F1
#
_cell.length_a   1.000
_cell.length_b   1.000
_cell.length_c   1.000
_cell.angle_alpha   90.00
_cell.angle_beta   90.00
_cell.angle_gamma   90.00
#
_symmetry.space_group_name_H-M   'P 1'
#
loop_
_entity.id
_entity.type
_entity.pdbx_description
1 polymer ?
#
loop_
_entity_poly.entity_id
_entity_poly.type
_entity_poly.pdbx_seq_one_letter_code
_entity_poly.pdbx_strand_id
1 'polypeptide(L)'
;MGILISCLSKQILKYLSNDNNVICDLALQLTIELIIYDFITFSITLLIGSLFNLFFESLIYILFFSLLREYSGGYHATTHLKCFLYYILLFVGLLMFLNLNLKPFGLFLLSTLSISYIIKEVQ
;
A
#
# COMPACT_ATOMS: atom_id res chain seq x y z
N MET A 1 9.19 11.86 -1.41
CA MET A 1 8.97 10.57 -2.11
C MET A 1 8.11 10.74 -3.37
N GLY A 2 6.95 11.41 -3.30
CA GLY A 2 6.06 11.58 -4.46
C GLY A 2 6.68 12.24 -5.70
N ILE A 3 7.55 13.24 -5.54
CA ILE A 3 8.20 13.94 -6.67
C ILE A 3 9.10 12.98 -7.48
N LEU A 4 9.90 12.14 -6.80
CA LEU A 4 10.78 11.18 -7.45
C LEU A 4 9.99 10.14 -8.26
N ILE A 5 8.90 9.63 -7.67
CA ILE A 5 8.01 8.66 -8.30
C ILE A 5 7.31 9.30 -9.51
N SER A 6 6.86 10.55 -9.40
CA SER A 6 6.26 11.28 -10.53
C SER A 6 7.25 11.60 -11.65
N CYS A 7 8.56 11.73 -11.34
CA CYS A 7 9.60 11.86 -12.36
C CYS A 7 9.87 10.53 -13.06
N LEU A 8 9.92 9.43 -12.30
CA LEU A 8 10.10 8.07 -12.83
C LEU A 8 8.91 7.65 -13.69
N SER A 9 7.68 7.92 -13.24
CA SER A 9 6.47 7.60 -14.00
C SER A 9 6.46 8.31 -15.36
N LYS A 10 6.81 9.60 -15.40
CA LYS A 10 6.95 10.37 -16.65
C LYS A 10 8.04 9.85 -17.58
N GLN A 11 9.15 9.36 -17.05
CA GLN A 11 10.18 8.73 -17.88
C GLN A 11 9.62 7.48 -18.55
N ILE A 12 8.97 6.59 -17.80
CA ILE A 12 8.36 5.37 -18.31
C ILE A 12 7.23 5.70 -19.31
N LEU A 13 6.42 6.73 -19.01
CA LEU A 13 5.34 7.19 -19.87
C LEU A 13 5.84 7.61 -21.26
N LYS A 14 6.98 8.30 -21.34
CA LYS A 14 7.59 8.72 -22.62
C LYS A 14 8.02 7.54 -23.50
N TYR A 15 8.29 6.37 -22.91
CA TYR A 15 8.63 5.16 -23.67
C TYR A 15 7.38 4.38 -24.13
N LEU A 16 6.25 4.55 -23.43
CA LEU A 16 5.01 3.81 -23.69
C LEU A 16 3.98 4.60 -24.51
N SER A 17 4.00 5.93 -24.41
CA SER A 17 3.05 6.81 -25.09
C SER A 17 3.38 6.89 -26.57
N ASN A 18 2.56 6.21 -27.39
CA ASN A 18 2.67 6.14 -28.84
C ASN A 18 1.38 6.61 -29.54
N ASP A 19 0.45 7.26 -28.82
CA ASP A 19 -0.88 7.59 -29.31
C ASP A 19 -1.36 8.97 -28.84
N ASN A 20 -2.12 9.69 -29.68
CA ASN A 20 -2.44 11.13 -29.50
C ASN A 20 -3.53 11.43 -28.44
N ASN A 21 -3.92 10.45 -27.62
CA ASN A 21 -5.02 10.58 -26.65
C ASN A 21 -4.50 10.98 -25.25
N VAL A 22 -4.49 12.29 -24.99
CA VAL A 22 -4.06 12.92 -23.72
C VAL A 22 -4.74 12.34 -22.48
N ILE A 23 -5.99 11.87 -22.58
CA ILE A 23 -6.73 11.25 -21.46
C ILE A 23 -6.11 9.91 -21.06
N CYS A 24 -5.64 9.12 -22.03
CA CYS A 24 -5.03 7.82 -21.79
C CYS A 24 -3.67 7.97 -21.09
N ASP A 25 -2.89 8.98 -21.50
CA ASP A 25 -1.59 9.31 -20.90
C ASP A 25 -1.70 9.66 -19.42
N LEU A 26 -2.73 10.43 -19.03
CA LEU A 26 -2.94 10.81 -17.63
C LEU A 26 -3.32 9.59 -16.76
N ALA A 27 -4.21 8.73 -17.28
CA ALA A 27 -4.59 7.49 -16.59
C ALA A 27 -3.39 6.54 -16.44
N LEU A 28 -2.61 6.37 -17.51
CA LEU A 28 -1.42 5.53 -17.54
C LEU A 28 -0.34 6.06 -16.57
N GLN A 29 -0.17 7.37 -16.47
CA GLN A 29 0.75 7.98 -15.49
C GLN A 29 0.35 7.62 -14.05
N LEU A 30 -0.93 7.79 -13.70
CA LEU A 30 -1.43 7.47 -12.37
C LEU A 30 -1.30 5.97 -12.05
N THR A 31 -1.60 5.10 -13.01
CA THR A 31 -1.45 3.65 -12.84
C THR A 31 0.01 3.27 -12.61
N ILE A 32 0.96 3.84 -13.36
CA ILE A 32 2.39 3.60 -13.15
C ILE A 32 2.83 4.09 -11.78
N GLU A 33 2.40 5.29 -11.36
CA GLU A 33 2.75 5.85 -10.04
C GLU A 33 2.27 4.94 -8.90
N LEU A 34 1.05 4.40 -9.01
CA LEU A 34 0.49 3.45 -8.06
C LEU A 34 1.30 2.15 -7.99
N ILE A 35 1.61 1.56 -9.15
CA ILE A 35 2.36 0.30 -9.21
C ILE A 35 3.76 0.45 -8.60
N ILE A 36 4.45 1.55 -8.92
CA ILE A 36 5.78 1.84 -8.35
C ILE A 36 5.68 1.97 -6.82
N TYR A 37 4.66 2.67 -6.33
CA TYR A 37 4.45 2.87 -4.90
C TYR A 37 4.22 1.56 -4.15
N ASP A 38 3.39 0.69 -4.72
CA ASP A 38 3.05 -0.61 -4.15
C ASP A 38 4.24 -1.53 -4.12
N PHE A 39 5.03 -1.52 -5.19
CA PHE A 39 6.24 -2.32 -5.29
C PHE A 39 7.29 -1.91 -4.24
N ILE A 40 7.49 -0.60 -4.04
CA ILE A 40 8.39 -0.09 -3.00
C ILE A 40 7.87 -0.49 -1.62
N THR A 41 6.58 -0.33 -1.38
CA THR A 41 5.94 -0.62 -0.09
C THR A 41 6.03 -2.12 0.25
N PHE A 42 5.76 -2.99 -0.71
CA PHE A 42 5.91 -4.43 -0.61
C PHE A 42 7.34 -4.83 -0.23
N SER A 43 8.32 -4.27 -0.95
CA SER A 43 9.74 -4.55 -0.74
C SER A 43 10.20 -4.14 0.66
N ILE A 44 9.78 -2.95 1.14
CA ILE A 44 10.10 -2.46 2.49
C ILE A 44 9.48 -3.37 3.56
N THR A 45 8.23 -3.79 3.36
CA THR A 45 7.52 -4.66 4.33
C THR A 45 8.22 -6.00 4.49
N LEU A 46 8.62 -6.61 3.37
CA LEU A 46 9.35 -7.88 3.36
C LEU A 46 10.72 -7.75 4.05
N LEU A 47 11.45 -6.66 3.77
CA LEU A 47 12.72 -6.39 4.43
C LEU A 47 12.55 -6.28 5.95
N ILE A 48 11.56 -5.50 6.41
CA ILE A 48 11.28 -5.34 7.84
C ILE A 48 10.84 -6.69 8.45
N GLY A 49 9.90 -7.40 7.84
CA GLY A 49 9.44 -8.71 8.33
C GLY A 49 10.59 -9.74 8.42
N SER A 50 11.50 -9.73 7.45
CA SER A 50 12.68 -10.59 7.45
C SER A 50 13.66 -10.23 8.57
N LEU A 51 13.83 -8.95 8.93
CA LEU A 51 14.70 -8.53 10.03
C LEU A 51 14.21 -9.04 11.39
N PHE A 52 12.89 -9.20 11.56
CA PHE A 52 12.28 -9.70 12.78
C PHE A 52 12.04 -11.23 12.77
N ASN A 53 12.52 -11.95 11.75
CA ASN A 53 12.23 -13.39 11.52
C ASN A 53 10.73 -13.74 11.42
N LEU A 54 9.88 -12.75 11.11
CA LEU A 54 8.43 -12.88 10.99
C LEU A 54 8.00 -12.80 9.51
N PHE A 55 8.65 -13.61 8.68
CA PHE A 55 8.50 -13.57 7.22
C PHE A 55 7.10 -14.01 6.78
N PHE A 56 6.57 -15.09 7.35
CA PHE A 56 5.26 -15.62 6.97
C PHE A 56 4.13 -14.68 7.37
N GLU A 57 4.25 -14.04 8.54
CA GLU A 57 3.29 -13.07 9.05
C GLU A 57 3.25 -11.82 8.15
N SER A 58 4.41 -11.37 7.68
CA SER A 58 4.48 -10.28 6.70
C SER A 58 3.84 -10.64 5.35
N LEU A 59 4.00 -11.88 4.88
CA LEU A 59 3.37 -12.38 3.65
C LEU A 59 1.85 -12.42 3.76
N ILE A 60 1.34 -12.95 4.89
CA ILE A 60 -0.09 -12.98 5.20
C ILE A 60 -0.64 -11.55 5.27
N TYR A 61 0.07 -10.65 5.97
CA TYR A 61 -0.31 -9.25 6.08
C TYR A 61 -0.45 -8.57 4.72
N ILE A 62 0.52 -8.77 3.83
CA ILE A 62 0.50 -8.21 2.47
C ILE A 62 -0.71 -8.74 1.68
N LEU A 63 -0.98 -10.05 1.73
CA LEU A 63 -2.10 -10.66 1.01
C LEU A 63 -3.45 -10.11 1.48
N PHE A 64 -3.67 -10.07 2.80
CA PHE A 64 -4.91 -9.53 3.36
C PHE A 64 -5.08 -8.04 3.07
N PHE A 65 -4.02 -7.25 3.21
CA PHE A 65 -4.08 -5.82 2.96
C PHE A 65 -4.31 -5.50 1.47
N SER A 66 -3.71 -6.29 0.57
CA SER A 66 -3.92 -6.17 -0.88
C SER A 66 -5.38 -6.45 -1.26
N LEU A 67 -5.97 -7.53 -0.73
CA LEU A 67 -7.38 -7.85 -0.95
C LEU A 67 -8.29 -6.73 -0.42
N LEU A 68 -8.03 -6.26 0.79
CA LEU A 68 -8.82 -5.17 1.40
C LEU A 68 -8.76 -3.86 0.60
N ARG A 69 -7.61 -3.57 0.01
CA ARG A 69 -7.40 -2.38 -0.81
C ARG A 69 -8.22 -2.43 -2.10
N GLU A 70 -8.43 -3.61 -2.67
CA GLU A 70 -9.28 -3.79 -3.85
C GLU A 70 -10.76 -3.55 -3.51
N TYR A 71 -11.21 -3.98 -2.33
CA TYR A 71 -12.57 -3.73 -1.83
C TYR A 71 -12.86 -2.27 -1.50
N SER A 72 -11.85 -1.45 -1.21
CA SER A 72 -12.04 -0.03 -0.84
C SER A 72 -12.24 0.90 -2.04
N GLY A 73 -12.34 0.36 -3.26
CA GLY A 73 -12.94 1.07 -4.39
C GLY A 73 -12.18 2.32 -4.83
N GLY A 74 -10.92 2.16 -5.24
CA GLY A 74 -10.18 3.19 -5.98
C GLY A 74 -9.84 4.43 -5.13
N TYR A 75 -8.72 4.35 -4.39
CA TYR A 75 -8.10 5.48 -3.70
C TYR A 75 -8.02 6.70 -4.62
N HIS A 76 -8.75 7.76 -4.27
CA HIS A 76 -8.52 9.08 -4.86
C HIS A 76 -7.05 9.45 -4.67
N ALA A 77 -6.38 9.87 -5.74
CA ALA A 77 -4.93 9.99 -5.88
C ALA A 77 -4.22 10.94 -4.87
N THR A 78 -5.00 11.59 -3.99
CA THR A 78 -4.55 12.64 -3.07
C THR A 78 -4.09 12.12 -1.72
N THR A 79 -4.33 10.85 -1.36
CA THR A 79 -4.07 10.32 0.00
C THR A 79 -3.08 9.15 0.09
N HIS A 80 -2.29 8.87 -0.95
CA HIS A 80 -1.32 7.76 -0.96
C HIS A 80 -0.35 7.75 0.22
N LEU A 81 0.15 8.92 0.62
CA LEU A 81 1.05 9.03 1.78
C LEU A 81 0.36 8.65 3.10
N LYS A 82 -0.92 9.00 3.27
CA LYS A 82 -1.68 8.64 4.47
C LYS A 82 -1.91 7.13 4.52
N CYS A 83 -2.27 6.53 3.37
CA CYS A 83 -2.42 5.08 3.25
C CYS A 83 -1.13 4.33 3.61
N PHE A 84 0.02 4.81 3.14
CA PHE A 84 1.31 4.20 3.44
C PHE A 84 1.74 4.33 4.89
N LEU A 85 1.58 5.52 5.47
CA LEU A 85 1.81 5.73 6.89
C LEU A 85 0.96 4.76 7.70
N TYR A 86 -0.32 4.63 7.37
CA TYR A 86 -1.24 3.73 8.05
C TYR A 86 -0.83 2.26 7.90
N TYR A 87 -0.49 1.85 6.68
CA TYR A 87 -0.02 0.52 6.35
C TYR A 87 1.23 0.14 7.14
N ILE A 88 2.21 1.04 7.28
CA ILE A 88 3.40 0.78 8.10
C ILE A 88 3.04 0.72 9.59
N LEU A 89 2.17 1.62 10.07
CA LEU A 89 1.78 1.70 11.47
C LEU A 89 1.07 0.42 11.93
N LEU A 90 0.15 -0.10 11.11
CA LEU A 90 -0.48 -1.40 11.32
C LEU A 90 0.53 -2.55 11.33
N PHE A 91 1.47 -2.55 10.39
CA PHE A 91 2.49 -3.59 10.30
C PHE A 91 3.42 -3.60 11.51
N VAL A 92 3.86 -2.43 11.98
CA VAL A 92 4.66 -2.30 13.21
C VAL A 92 3.86 -2.72 14.44
N GLY A 93 2.58 -2.33 14.53
CA GLY A 93 1.69 -2.77 15.61
C GLY A 93 1.52 -4.28 15.65
N LEU A 94 1.43 -4.92 14.48
CA LEU A 94 1.36 -6.37 14.31
C LEU A 94 2.64 -7.07 14.83
N LEU A 95 3.82 -6.56 14.46
CA LEU A 95 5.10 -7.09 14.94
C LEU A 95 5.24 -6.95 16.46
N MET A 96 4.87 -5.80 17.02
CA MET A 96 4.90 -5.57 18.47
C MET A 96 3.95 -6.51 19.22
N PHE A 97 2.77 -6.77 18.67
CA PHE A 97 1.77 -7.63 19.28
C PHE A 97 2.17 -9.12 19.25
N LEU A 98 2.75 -9.59 18.14
CA LEU A 98 3.30 -10.95 18.04
C LEU A 98 4.39 -11.19 19.09
N ASN A 99 5.22 -10.19 19.35
CA ASN A 99 6.27 -10.25 20.36
C ASN A 99 5.71 -10.32 21.80
N LEU A 100 4.44 -9.93 22.02
CA LEU A 100 3.76 -9.94 23.32
C LEU A 100 2.91 -11.21 23.56
N ASN A 101 2.94 -12.22 22.67
CA ASN A 101 2.19 -13.48 22.79
C ASN A 101 0.65 -13.33 22.96
N LEU A 102 0.08 -12.21 22.55
CA LEU A 102 -1.36 -12.02 22.55
C LEU A 102 -1.99 -12.76 21.35
N LYS A 103 -3.16 -13.39 21.55
CA LYS A 103 -3.78 -14.29 20.54
C LYS A 103 -4.02 -13.57 19.19
N PRO A 104 -3.83 -14.27 18.04
CA PRO A 104 -3.91 -13.69 16.68
C PRO A 104 -5.29 -13.12 16.31
N PHE A 105 -6.30 -13.34 17.13
CA PHE A 105 -7.68 -12.90 16.92
C PHE A 105 -7.89 -11.39 17.12
N GLY A 106 -7.13 -10.75 18.04
CA GLY A 106 -7.25 -9.30 18.28
C GLY A 106 -6.76 -8.44 17.12
N LEU A 107 -5.85 -8.98 16.33
CA LEU A 107 -5.21 -8.34 15.19
C LEU A 107 -6.16 -8.21 13.98
N PHE A 108 -6.99 -9.24 13.75
CA PHE A 108 -8.01 -9.24 12.69
C PHE A 108 -9.17 -8.26 13.00
N LEU A 109 -9.46 -8.05 14.28
CA LEU A 109 -10.46 -7.08 14.75
C LEU A 109 -9.94 -5.63 14.67
N LEU A 110 -8.67 -5.39 14.99
CA LEU A 110 -8.06 -4.06 14.87
C LEU A 110 -7.83 -3.64 13.41
N SER A 111 -7.48 -4.58 12.52
CA SER A 111 -7.37 -4.29 11.09
C SER A 111 -8.74 -3.94 10.49
N THR A 112 -9.79 -4.72 10.78
CA THR A 112 -11.14 -4.41 10.26
C THR A 112 -11.72 -3.09 10.78
N LEU A 113 -11.52 -2.76 12.07
CA LEU A 113 -11.97 -1.49 12.65
C LEU A 113 -11.23 -0.27 12.05
N SER A 114 -9.94 -0.41 11.81
CA SER A 114 -9.16 0.68 11.23
C SER A 114 -9.45 0.93 9.76
N ILE A 115 -9.69 -0.13 8.99
CA ILE A 115 -10.13 0.00 7.61
C ILE A 115 -11.54 0.59 7.52
N SER A 116 -12.44 0.27 8.47
CA SER A 116 -13.76 0.93 8.53
C SER A 116 -13.67 2.44 8.82
N TYR A 117 -12.66 2.88 9.58
CA TYR A 117 -12.39 4.30 9.83
C TYR A 117 -11.84 5.00 8.58
N ILE A 118 -10.95 4.33 7.84
CA ILE A 118 -10.39 4.84 6.58
C ILE A 118 -11.47 4.96 5.50
N ILE A 119 -12.36 3.97 5.37
CA ILE A 119 -13.48 4.03 4.43
C ILE A 119 -14.40 5.22 4.76
N LYS A 120 -14.61 5.51 6.05
CA LYS A 120 -15.46 6.61 6.51
C LYS A 120 -14.84 7.99 6.37
N GLU A 121 -13.51 8.09 6.30
CA GLU A 121 -12.78 9.35 6.17
C GLU A 121 -12.41 9.67 4.70
N VAL A 122 -12.64 8.71 3.80
CA VAL A 122 -12.45 8.83 2.34
C VAL A 122 -13.75 9.08 1.58
N GLN A 123 -14.93 8.73 2.14
CA GLN A 123 -16.26 9.15 1.64
C GLN A 123 -16.59 10.58 2.09
#